data_AF-A0A4W5LEB6-F1
#
_entry.id   AF-A0A4W5LEB6-F1
#
_cell.length_a   1.000
_cell.length_b   1.000
_cell.length_c   1.000
_cell.angle_alpha   90.00
_cell.angle_beta   90.00
_cell.angle_gamma   90.00
#
_symmetry.space_group_name_H-M   'P 1'
#
loop_
_entity.id
_entity.type
_entity.pdbx_description
1 polymer ?
#
loop_
_entity_poly.entity_id
_entity_poly.type
_entity_poly.pdbx_seq_one_letter_code
_entity_poly.pdbx_strand_id
1 'polypeptide(L)'
;MTTCEDPSGYRQEQEDEFMDILEERRRSSDLGHAFRTFTPSPYRGAPPLSAGALNRTVLESQYLRYVTKEVAMETGESVDLVREEASGILEEMSQNLQLGFIRLLGFTLSKVFKRLFSHININQDGLNRLQQAIQESPVILMPNHRSYVDFLVLSYILFTYDLPIPVIAAGIRNSDGHEDGGRDPASFRSILHQEGHRV
;
A
#
# COMPACT_ATOMS: atom_id res chain seq x y z
N MET A 1 -47.30 26.95 -12.50
CA MET A 1 -47.07 26.19 -11.25
C MET A 1 -45.86 25.31 -11.48
N THR A 2 -44.67 25.84 -11.22
CA THR A 2 -43.41 25.11 -11.25
C THR A 2 -43.00 24.94 -9.79
N THR A 3 -43.08 23.72 -9.28
CA THR A 3 -42.61 23.35 -7.95
C THR A 3 -41.09 23.43 -7.94
N CYS A 4 -40.54 24.24 -7.04
CA CYS A 4 -39.12 24.24 -6.74
C CYS A 4 -38.83 22.92 -6.02
N GLU A 5 -38.04 22.04 -6.64
CA GLU A 5 -37.51 20.86 -5.96
C GLU A 5 -36.49 21.33 -4.91
N ASP A 6 -36.70 20.88 -3.68
CA ASP A 6 -35.93 21.25 -2.50
C ASP A 6 -34.57 20.50 -2.55
N PRO A 7 -33.42 21.18 -2.61
CA PRO A 7 -32.11 20.53 -2.74
C PRO A 7 -31.62 19.86 -1.44
N SER A 8 -32.45 19.86 -0.39
CA SER A 8 -32.18 19.28 0.92
C SER A 8 -32.30 17.75 0.93
N GLY A 9 -33.21 17.17 0.12
CA GLY A 9 -33.43 15.72 0.07
C GLY A 9 -32.24 14.93 -0.48
N TYR A 10 -31.60 15.42 -1.56
CA TYR A 10 -30.43 14.77 -2.16
C TYR A 10 -29.19 14.73 -1.26
N ARG A 11 -29.08 15.65 -0.31
CA ARG A 11 -27.93 15.72 0.62
C ARG A 11 -28.09 14.72 1.77
N GLN A 12 -29.32 14.46 2.22
CA GLN A 12 -29.58 13.49 3.29
C GLN A 12 -29.42 12.03 2.82
N GLU A 13 -29.83 11.70 1.58
CA GLU A 13 -29.62 10.35 1.03
C GLU A 13 -28.14 9.99 0.84
N GLN A 14 -27.29 10.98 0.53
CA GLN A 14 -25.84 10.80 0.49
C GLN A 14 -25.23 10.67 1.88
N GLU A 15 -25.76 11.36 2.90
CA GLU A 15 -25.25 11.25 4.27
C GLU A 15 -25.55 9.88 4.92
N ASP A 16 -26.65 9.23 4.56
CA ASP A 16 -27.00 7.88 5.03
C ASP A 16 -26.10 6.76 4.47
N GLU A 17 -25.36 7.02 3.37
CA GLU A 17 -24.43 6.05 2.77
C GLU A 17 -23.07 5.99 3.49
N PHE A 18 -22.72 7.06 4.22
CA PHE A 18 -21.44 7.16 4.92
C PHE A 18 -21.56 6.80 6.39
N MET A 19 -20.70 5.90 6.84
CA MET A 19 -20.65 5.49 8.24
C MET A 19 -19.47 6.14 8.96
N ASP A 20 -19.73 6.79 10.10
CA ASP A 20 -18.66 7.29 10.98
C ASP A 20 -18.07 6.15 11.80
N ILE A 21 -16.88 5.70 11.40
CA ILE A 21 -16.18 4.63 12.13
C ILE A 21 -15.80 5.07 13.54
N LEU A 22 -15.56 6.35 13.80
CA LEU A 22 -15.09 6.80 15.10
C LEU A 22 -16.17 6.74 16.17
N GLU A 23 -17.43 6.85 15.79
CA GLU A 23 -18.55 6.76 16.73
C GLU A 23 -18.58 5.38 17.41
N GLU A 24 -18.50 4.30 16.63
CA GLU A 24 -18.42 2.94 17.16
C GLU A 24 -17.15 2.73 18.00
N ARG A 25 -16.03 3.31 17.55
CA ARG A 25 -14.75 3.21 18.26
C ARG A 25 -14.79 3.95 19.60
N ARG A 26 -15.50 5.07 19.75
CA ARG A 26 -15.65 5.79 21.03
C ARG A 26 -16.42 4.97 22.06
N ARG A 27 -17.34 4.12 21.61
CA ARG A 27 -18.16 3.25 22.47
C ARG A 27 -17.46 1.94 22.86
N SER A 28 -16.37 1.58 22.18
CA SER A 28 -15.67 0.30 22.36
C SER A 28 -14.25 0.46 22.90
N SER A 29 -13.73 -0.61 23.51
CA SER A 29 -12.38 -0.63 24.09
C SER A 29 -11.30 -0.61 23.01
N ASP A 30 -10.27 0.22 23.20
CA ASP A 30 -9.11 0.29 22.30
C ASP A 30 -8.23 -0.95 22.41
N LEU A 31 -8.07 -1.51 23.62
CA LEU A 31 -7.35 -2.77 23.80
C LEU A 31 -8.10 -3.92 23.13
N GLY A 32 -9.41 -4.05 23.39
CA GLY A 32 -10.22 -5.11 22.80
C GLY A 32 -10.16 -5.08 21.26
N HIS A 33 -10.17 -3.90 20.69
CA HIS A 33 -9.99 -3.71 19.25
C HIS A 33 -8.58 -4.09 18.79
N ALA A 34 -7.52 -3.56 19.40
CA ALA A 34 -6.16 -3.85 18.98
C ALA A 34 -5.78 -5.33 19.11
N PHE A 35 -6.32 -6.02 20.12
CA PHE A 35 -6.06 -7.44 20.39
C PHE A 35 -7.10 -8.39 19.77
N ARG A 36 -8.00 -7.89 18.92
CA ARG A 36 -8.92 -8.77 18.20
C ARG A 36 -8.14 -9.75 17.30
N THR A 37 -8.79 -10.86 16.97
CA THR A 37 -8.29 -11.77 15.94
C THR A 37 -8.17 -10.99 14.63
N PHE A 38 -6.96 -10.98 14.06
CA PHE A 38 -6.66 -10.34 12.79
C PHE A 38 -6.12 -11.40 11.85
N THR A 39 -6.96 -11.85 10.93
CA THR A 39 -6.66 -12.96 10.02
C THR A 39 -7.15 -12.59 8.62
N PRO A 40 -6.50 -11.61 7.97
CA PRO A 40 -6.94 -11.16 6.66
C PRO A 40 -6.85 -12.32 5.66
N SER A 41 -7.94 -12.57 4.94
CA SER A 41 -7.99 -13.62 3.92
C SER A 41 -7.12 -13.22 2.72
N PRO A 42 -6.22 -14.08 2.23
CA PRO A 42 -5.55 -13.86 0.95
C PRO A 42 -6.58 -13.84 -0.19
N TYR A 43 -6.24 -13.20 -1.31
CA TYR A 43 -7.03 -13.32 -2.53
C TYR A 43 -7.15 -14.79 -2.95
N ARG A 44 -8.29 -15.14 -3.55
CA ARG A 44 -8.76 -16.50 -3.78
C ARG A 44 -7.68 -17.37 -4.44
N GLY A 45 -7.25 -18.40 -3.72
CA GLY A 45 -6.42 -19.49 -4.25
C GLY A 45 -4.91 -19.26 -4.20
N ALA A 46 -4.43 -18.11 -3.73
CA ALA A 46 -2.99 -17.91 -3.53
C ALA A 46 -2.58 -18.34 -2.11
N PRO A 47 -1.59 -19.24 -1.96
CA PRO A 47 -0.98 -19.45 -0.66
C PRO A 47 -0.32 -18.13 -0.20
N PRO A 48 -0.28 -17.84 1.10
CA PRO A 48 0.49 -16.70 1.62
C PRO A 48 1.96 -16.90 1.24
N LEU A 49 2.42 -16.16 0.23
CA LEU A 49 3.81 -16.17 -0.20
C LEU A 49 4.61 -15.33 0.80
N SER A 50 5.56 -15.97 1.47
CA SER A 50 6.54 -15.26 2.29
C SER A 50 7.31 -14.25 1.42
N ALA A 51 7.68 -13.10 1.99
CA ALA A 51 8.48 -12.10 1.29
C ALA A 51 9.76 -12.69 0.69
N GLY A 52 10.44 -13.59 1.42
CA GLY A 52 11.62 -14.30 0.91
C GLY A 52 11.32 -15.25 -0.27
N ALA A 53 10.12 -15.85 -0.31
CA ALA A 53 9.70 -16.69 -1.43
C ALA A 53 9.43 -15.83 -2.68
N LEU A 54 8.79 -14.67 -2.51
CA LEU A 54 8.59 -13.69 -3.57
C LEU A 54 9.93 -13.19 -4.13
N ASN A 55 10.86 -12.79 -3.25
CA ASN A 55 12.20 -12.33 -3.64
C ASN A 55 12.91 -13.38 -4.49
N ARG A 56 12.86 -14.66 -4.09
CA ARG A 56 13.43 -15.75 -4.86
C ARG A 56 12.78 -15.90 -6.23
N THR A 57 11.45 -15.90 -6.30
CA THR A 57 10.72 -16.00 -7.58
C THR A 57 11.07 -14.85 -8.53
N VAL A 58 11.21 -13.63 -8.01
CA VAL A 58 11.62 -12.47 -8.81
C VAL A 58 13.07 -12.61 -9.29
N LEU A 59 13.99 -13.05 -8.41
CA LEU A 59 15.41 -13.28 -8.74
C LEU A 59 15.62 -14.37 -9.78
N GLU A 60 14.72 -15.34 -9.86
CA GLU A 60 14.73 -16.44 -10.82
C GLU A 60 13.98 -16.10 -12.13
N SER A 61 13.29 -14.97 -12.18
CA SER A 61 12.48 -14.57 -13.33
C SER A 61 13.33 -14.32 -14.58
N GLN A 62 12.80 -14.73 -15.75
CA GLN A 62 13.49 -14.52 -17.03
C GLN A 62 13.64 -13.04 -17.35
N TYR A 63 12.64 -12.23 -16.99
CA TYR A 63 12.67 -10.78 -17.16
C TYR A 63 13.84 -10.15 -16.38
N LEU A 64 13.98 -10.45 -15.09
CA LEU A 64 15.09 -9.89 -14.31
C LEU A 64 16.45 -10.35 -14.87
N ARG A 65 16.58 -11.62 -15.27
CA ARG A 65 17.81 -12.12 -15.89
C ARG A 65 18.16 -11.41 -17.19
N TYR A 66 17.17 -11.01 -17.99
CA TYR A 66 17.37 -10.21 -19.19
C TYR A 66 17.87 -8.81 -18.81
N VAL A 67 17.18 -8.12 -17.91
CA VAL A 67 17.55 -6.77 -17.45
C VAL A 67 18.94 -6.75 -16.81
N THR A 68 19.30 -7.73 -15.98
CA THR A 68 20.64 -7.84 -15.38
C THR A 68 21.73 -7.92 -16.46
N LYS A 69 21.49 -8.63 -17.57
CA LYS A 69 22.47 -8.74 -18.65
C LYS A 69 22.62 -7.42 -19.42
N GLU A 70 21.51 -6.75 -19.72
CA GLU A 70 21.55 -5.44 -20.40
C GLU A 70 22.30 -4.42 -19.54
N VAL A 71 21.97 -4.33 -18.24
CA VAL A 71 22.65 -3.43 -17.30
C VAL A 71 24.13 -3.77 -17.16
N ALA A 72 24.50 -5.05 -17.09
CA ALA A 72 25.90 -5.47 -17.04
C ALA A 72 26.68 -5.08 -18.32
N MET A 73 26.05 -5.17 -19.50
CA MET A 73 26.65 -4.73 -20.76
C MET A 73 26.84 -3.22 -20.83
N GLU A 74 25.87 -2.44 -20.35
CA GLU A 74 25.92 -0.98 -20.35
C GLU A 74 26.93 -0.43 -19.34
N THR A 75 27.01 -1.03 -18.15
CA THR A 75 27.90 -0.60 -17.04
C THR A 75 29.31 -1.16 -17.17
N GLY A 76 29.50 -2.24 -17.95
CA GLY A 76 30.75 -2.99 -18.03
C GLY A 76 31.04 -3.85 -16.79
N GLU A 77 30.07 -4.00 -15.88
CA GLU A 77 30.19 -4.82 -14.68
C GLU A 77 29.89 -6.31 -14.98
N SER A 78 30.26 -7.19 -14.05
CA SER A 78 29.90 -8.61 -14.18
C SER A 78 28.42 -8.83 -13.87
N VAL A 79 27.81 -9.80 -14.55
CA VAL A 79 26.41 -10.18 -14.30
C VAL A 79 26.16 -10.56 -12.84
N ASP A 80 27.16 -11.14 -12.18
CA ASP A 80 27.06 -11.55 -10.77
C ASP A 80 26.98 -10.33 -9.83
N LEU A 81 27.76 -9.27 -10.08
CA LEU A 81 27.71 -8.03 -9.30
C LEU A 81 26.36 -7.32 -9.43
N VAL A 82 25.87 -7.16 -10.66
CA VAL A 82 24.55 -6.54 -10.92
C VAL A 82 23.42 -7.38 -10.31
N ARG A 83 23.58 -8.71 -10.30
CA ARG A 83 22.61 -9.61 -9.66
C ARG A 83 22.62 -9.47 -8.13
N GLU A 84 23.79 -9.30 -7.53
CA GLU A 84 23.92 -9.06 -6.08
C GLU A 84 23.29 -7.73 -5.69
N GLU A 85 23.52 -6.66 -6.46
CA GLU A 85 22.87 -5.36 -6.26
C GLU A 85 21.34 -5.47 -6.35
N ALA A 86 20.82 -6.15 -7.38
CA ALA A 86 19.38 -6.39 -7.52
C ALA A 86 18.80 -7.19 -6.34
N SER A 87 19.57 -8.15 -5.79
CA SER A 87 19.17 -8.89 -4.59
C SER A 87 19.14 -8.00 -3.35
N GLY A 88 20.09 -7.06 -3.21
CA GLY A 88 20.10 -6.07 -2.13
C GLY A 88 18.86 -5.18 -2.18
N ILE A 89 18.52 -4.66 -3.37
CA ILE A 89 17.33 -3.83 -3.59
C ILE A 89 16.05 -4.61 -3.26
N LEU A 90 15.94 -5.87 -3.69
CA LEU A 90 14.77 -6.71 -3.38
C LEU A 90 14.65 -7.00 -1.88
N GLU A 91 15.75 -7.14 -1.16
CA GLU A 91 15.73 -7.31 0.29
C GLU A 91 15.31 -6.02 1.00
N GLU A 92 15.74 -4.85 0.53
CA GLU A 92 15.27 -3.55 1.03
C GLU A 92 13.78 -3.32 0.78
N MET A 93 13.28 -3.75 -0.38
CA MET A 93 11.86 -3.68 -0.74
C MET A 93 11.02 -4.74 -0.03
N SER A 94 11.65 -5.78 0.53
CA SER A 94 10.98 -6.90 1.17
C SER A 94 10.22 -6.46 2.42
N GLN A 95 8.89 -6.51 2.39
CA GLN A 95 8.11 -6.21 3.59
C GLN A 95 8.09 -7.37 4.59
N ASN A 96 8.36 -7.09 5.86
CA ASN A 96 8.11 -8.00 6.98
C ASN A 96 7.13 -7.38 7.97
N LEU A 97 5.83 -7.48 7.67
CA LEU A 97 4.77 -6.98 8.54
C LEU A 97 4.58 -7.92 9.73
N GLN A 98 5.07 -7.51 10.90
CA GLN A 98 4.88 -8.25 12.14
C GLN A 98 3.52 -7.95 12.76
N LEU A 99 2.79 -8.99 13.16
CA LEU A 99 1.47 -8.85 13.81
C LEU A 99 1.54 -7.98 15.09
N GLY A 100 2.63 -8.05 15.85
CA GLY A 100 2.83 -7.20 17.02
C GLY A 100 2.85 -5.71 16.67
N PHE A 101 3.54 -5.33 15.60
CA PHE A 101 3.57 -3.95 15.11
C PHE A 101 2.20 -3.51 14.60
N ILE A 102 1.50 -4.37 13.87
CA ILE A 102 0.13 -4.13 13.40
C ILE A 102 -0.81 -3.80 14.57
N ARG A 103 -0.77 -4.59 15.64
CA ARG A 103 -1.60 -4.38 16.83
C ARG A 103 -1.25 -3.07 17.55
N LEU A 104 0.04 -2.79 17.71
CA LEU A 104 0.52 -1.55 18.32
C LEU A 104 0.06 -0.33 17.51
N LEU A 105 0.17 -0.41 16.18
CA LEU A 105 -0.27 0.63 15.27
C LEU A 105 -1.80 0.83 15.37
N GLY A 106 -2.59 -0.25 15.33
CA GLY A 106 -4.04 -0.19 15.49
C GLY A 106 -4.49 0.42 16.82
N PHE A 107 -3.79 0.11 17.92
CA PHE A 107 -4.04 0.72 19.23
C PHE A 107 -3.71 2.22 19.22
N THR A 108 -2.53 2.57 18.73
CA THR A 108 -2.03 3.96 18.70
C THR A 108 -2.90 4.83 17.82
N LEU A 109 -3.23 4.38 16.61
CA LEU A 109 -4.10 5.08 15.67
C LEU A 109 -5.51 5.26 16.23
N SER A 110 -6.06 4.25 16.92
CA SER A 110 -7.37 4.39 17.60
C SER A 110 -7.36 5.55 18.61
N LYS A 111 -6.29 5.72 19.37
CA LYS A 111 -6.16 6.83 20.34
C LYS A 111 -5.96 8.18 19.65
N VAL A 112 -5.10 8.22 18.64
CA VAL A 112 -4.74 9.43 17.90
C VAL A 112 -5.96 9.95 17.13
N PHE A 113 -6.65 9.12 16.37
CA PHE A 113 -7.77 9.55 15.54
C PHE A 113 -8.99 10.00 16.34
N LYS A 114 -9.28 9.37 17.48
CA LYS A 114 -10.32 9.87 18.39
C LYS A 114 -10.04 11.28 18.93
N ARG A 115 -8.76 11.68 19.00
CA ARG A 115 -8.34 13.02 19.48
C ARG A 115 -8.24 14.04 18.35
N LEU A 116 -7.78 13.62 17.17
CA LEU A 116 -7.55 14.52 16.03
C LEU A 116 -8.82 14.78 15.21
N PHE A 117 -9.71 13.78 15.09
CA PHE A 117 -10.87 13.85 14.22
C PHE A 117 -12.18 13.73 15.00
N SER A 118 -13.14 14.59 14.65
CA SER A 118 -14.51 14.49 15.15
C SER A 118 -15.27 13.34 14.49
N HIS A 119 -15.06 13.11 13.19
CA HIS A 119 -15.73 12.07 12.42
C HIS A 119 -14.76 11.53 11.35
N ILE A 120 -14.83 10.22 11.06
CA ILE A 120 -14.20 9.61 9.89
C ILE A 120 -15.30 8.85 9.14
N ASN A 121 -15.80 9.49 8.09
CA ASN A 121 -16.93 8.99 7.31
C ASN A 121 -16.43 8.13 6.16
N ILE A 122 -16.90 6.89 6.07
CA ILE A 122 -16.55 5.95 5.01
C ILE A 122 -17.78 5.57 4.22
N ASN A 123 -17.67 5.60 2.89
CA ASN A 123 -18.68 5.07 2.00
C ASN A 123 -18.70 3.52 2.12
N GLN A 124 -19.83 2.98 2.58
CA GLN A 124 -19.98 1.54 2.80
C GLN A 124 -19.95 0.72 1.50
N ASP A 125 -20.55 1.23 0.42
CA ASP A 125 -20.57 0.56 -0.89
C ASP A 125 -19.17 0.47 -1.50
N GLY A 126 -18.39 1.54 -1.40
CA GLY A 126 -16.99 1.57 -1.80
C GLY A 126 -16.14 0.58 -1.02
N LEU A 127 -16.37 0.47 0.29
CA LEU A 127 -15.68 -0.51 1.13
C LEU A 127 -16.07 -1.95 0.76
N ASN A 128 -17.35 -2.23 0.54
CA ASN A 128 -17.82 -3.56 0.14
C ASN A 128 -17.23 -3.98 -1.20
N ARG A 129 -17.17 -3.06 -2.17
CA ARG A 129 -16.49 -3.28 -3.46
C ARG A 129 -15.00 -3.56 -3.28
N LEU A 130 -14.33 -2.83 -2.38
CA LEU A 130 -12.93 -3.07 -2.06
C LEU A 130 -12.72 -4.47 -1.46
N GLN A 131 -13.58 -4.90 -0.53
CA GLN A 131 -13.51 -6.25 0.05
C GLN A 131 -13.61 -7.34 -1.02
N GLN A 132 -14.53 -7.19 -1.97
CA GLN A 132 -14.68 -8.11 -3.10
C GLN A 132 -13.44 -8.10 -3.99
N ALA A 133 -12.93 -6.92 -4.36
CA ALA A 133 -11.76 -6.80 -5.21
C ALA A 133 -10.50 -7.44 -4.58
N ILE A 134 -10.30 -7.26 -3.26
CA ILE A 134 -9.19 -7.88 -2.51
C ILE A 134 -9.30 -9.40 -2.52
N GLN A 135 -10.51 -9.97 -2.51
CA GLN A 135 -10.69 -11.42 -2.59
C GLN A 135 -10.45 -11.97 -3.99
N GLU A 136 -10.62 -11.17 -5.04
CA GLU A 136 -10.44 -11.62 -6.43
C GLU A 136 -9.01 -11.43 -6.93
N SER A 137 -8.33 -10.35 -6.53
CA SER A 137 -7.04 -9.96 -7.09
C SER A 137 -6.20 -9.09 -6.13
N PRO A 138 -4.88 -8.96 -6.36
CA PRO A 138 -4.07 -7.96 -5.67
C PRO A 138 -4.56 -6.54 -5.98
N VAL A 139 -4.86 -5.76 -4.94
CA VAL A 139 -5.37 -4.38 -5.07
C VAL A 139 -4.28 -3.37 -4.75
N ILE A 140 -4.13 -2.37 -5.61
CA ILE A 140 -3.27 -1.19 -5.37
C ILE A 140 -4.17 -0.02 -4.98
N LEU A 141 -3.90 0.57 -3.82
CA LEU A 141 -4.63 1.73 -3.32
C LEU A 141 -3.85 3.01 -3.60
N MET A 142 -4.47 3.93 -4.34
CA MET A 142 -3.86 5.20 -4.75
C MET A 142 -4.60 6.37 -4.07
N PRO A 143 -4.15 6.85 -2.90
CA PRO A 143 -4.76 8.00 -2.25
C PRO A 143 -4.59 9.26 -3.10
N ASN A 144 -5.65 10.08 -3.17
CA ASN A 144 -5.67 11.32 -3.97
C ASN A 144 -4.80 12.43 -3.36
N HIS A 145 -4.72 12.48 -2.03
CA HIS A 145 -3.95 13.50 -1.31
C HIS A 145 -2.53 13.00 -0.98
N ARG A 146 -1.57 13.93 -0.92
CA ARG A 146 -0.15 13.64 -0.62
C ARG A 146 0.15 13.64 0.89
N SER A 147 -0.86 13.50 1.75
CA SER A 147 -0.64 13.56 3.20
C SER A 147 -0.24 12.19 3.73
N TYR A 148 0.75 12.16 4.63
CA TYR A 148 1.08 10.94 5.38
C TYR A 148 -0.11 10.42 6.20
N VAL A 149 -1.01 11.32 6.57
CA VAL A 149 -2.23 10.99 7.31
C VAL A 149 -3.15 10.08 6.50
N ASP A 150 -3.20 10.22 5.17
CA ASP A 150 -4.08 9.42 4.32
C ASP A 150 -3.70 7.94 4.39
N PHE A 151 -2.39 7.63 4.34
CA PHE A 151 -1.90 6.27 4.51
C PHE A 151 -2.23 5.70 5.89
N LEU A 152 -2.16 6.52 6.93
CA LEU A 152 -2.49 6.10 8.30
C LEU A 152 -3.99 5.83 8.47
N VAL A 153 -4.83 6.71 7.92
CA VAL A 153 -6.30 6.55 7.94
C VAL A 153 -6.70 5.31 7.15
N LEU A 154 -6.15 5.14 5.95
CA LEU A 154 -6.41 3.96 5.13
C LEU A 154 -5.97 2.68 5.84
N SER A 155 -4.75 2.65 6.39
CA SER A 155 -4.26 1.49 7.15
C SER A 155 -5.14 1.19 8.36
N TYR A 156 -5.66 2.21 9.04
CA TYR A 156 -6.58 2.04 10.16
C TYR A 156 -7.94 1.49 9.76
N ILE A 157 -8.47 1.94 8.63
CA ILE A 157 -9.71 1.44 8.05
C ILE A 157 -9.53 -0.04 7.69
N LEU A 158 -8.52 -0.39 6.88
CA LEU A 158 -8.30 -1.78 6.49
C LEU A 158 -8.05 -2.67 7.69
N PHE A 159 -7.28 -2.19 8.68
CA PHE A 159 -7.16 -2.90 9.95
C PHE A 159 -8.56 -3.15 10.53
N THR A 160 -9.36 -2.11 10.77
CA THR A 160 -10.69 -2.15 11.42
C THR A 160 -11.63 -3.19 10.79
N TYR A 161 -11.62 -3.33 9.46
CA TYR A 161 -12.45 -4.27 8.72
C TYR A 161 -11.81 -5.65 8.45
N ASP A 162 -10.72 -5.98 9.16
CA ASP A 162 -9.98 -7.25 9.02
C ASP A 162 -9.47 -7.51 7.59
N LEU A 163 -9.09 -6.44 6.90
CA LEU A 163 -8.52 -6.47 5.56
C LEU A 163 -6.98 -6.43 5.60
N PRO A 164 -6.29 -6.98 4.58
CA PRO A 164 -4.85 -6.88 4.48
C PRO A 164 -4.38 -5.43 4.58
N ILE A 165 -3.51 -5.12 5.53
CA ILE A 165 -2.97 -3.76 5.69
C ILE A 165 -2.11 -3.40 4.47
N PRO A 166 -2.26 -2.21 3.89
CA PRO A 166 -1.52 -1.83 2.70
C PRO A 166 -0.03 -1.71 3.02
N VAL A 167 0.81 -2.27 2.14
CA VAL A 167 2.25 -1.99 2.14
C VAL A 167 2.45 -0.64 1.47
N ILE A 168 3.08 0.29 2.18
CA ILE A 168 3.28 1.65 1.69
C ILE A 168 4.61 1.69 0.94
N ALA A 169 4.53 1.82 -0.39
CA ALA A 169 5.69 2.09 -1.22
C ALA A 169 5.97 3.60 -1.23
N ALA A 170 6.79 4.07 -0.29
CA ALA A 170 7.29 5.45 -0.28
C ALA A 170 8.75 5.43 -0.73
N GLY A 171 9.05 6.12 -1.84
CA GLY A 171 10.43 6.24 -2.30
C GLY A 171 11.26 7.03 -1.30
N ILE A 172 12.21 6.36 -0.63
CA ILE A 172 13.26 7.05 0.09
C ILE A 172 14.24 7.57 -0.97
N ARG A 173 14.44 8.89 -1.01
CA ARG A 173 15.53 9.44 -1.82
C ARG A 173 16.81 9.18 -1.03
N ASN A 174 17.50 8.10 -1.37
CA ASN A 174 18.87 7.90 -0.91
C ASN A 174 19.71 9.00 -1.60
N SER A 175 19.92 10.11 -0.90
CA SER A 175 20.95 11.09 -1.23
C SER A 175 22.28 10.62 -0.65
N ASP A 176 22.62 9.36 -0.89
CA ASP A 176 23.97 8.90 -0.62
C ASP A 176 24.80 9.32 -1.82
N GLY A 177 25.30 10.55 -1.73
CA GLY A 177 26.48 10.97 -2.45
C GLY A 177 27.65 10.14 -1.94
N HIS A 178 27.77 8.91 -2.42
CA HIS A 178 29.09 8.39 -2.70
C HIS A 178 29.50 9.04 -4.01
N GLU A 179 30.42 10.00 -3.92
CA GLU A 179 31.23 10.43 -5.05
C GLU A 179 32.04 9.22 -5.53
N ASP A 180 31.39 8.31 -6.25
CA ASP A 180 32.08 7.35 -7.10
C ASP A 180 31.78 7.72 -8.55
N GLY A 181 32.85 7.87 -9.31
CA GLY A 181 32.88 8.64 -10.54
C GLY A 181 31.81 8.23 -11.55
N GLY A 182 30.99 9.21 -11.96
CA GLY A 182 30.42 9.24 -13.31
C GLY A 182 29.13 8.45 -13.56
N ARG A 183 28.28 8.17 -12.57
CA ARG A 183 26.93 7.60 -12.81
C ARG A 183 25.86 8.69 -12.81
N ASP A 184 25.43 9.11 -14.01
CA ASP A 184 24.29 10.02 -14.18
C ASP A 184 22.97 9.27 -13.93
N PRO A 185 22.18 9.63 -12.91
CA PRO A 185 20.86 9.02 -12.65
C PRO A 185 19.84 9.23 -13.78
N ALA A 186 20.15 10.03 -14.80
CA ALA A 186 19.37 10.11 -16.02
C ALA A 186 19.31 8.78 -16.79
N SER A 187 20.37 7.95 -16.76
CA SER A 187 20.48 6.74 -17.59
C SER A 187 19.37 5.71 -17.29
N PHE A 188 19.13 5.41 -16.01
CA PHE A 188 18.06 4.49 -15.58
C PHE A 188 16.65 5.00 -15.88
N ARG A 189 16.45 6.34 -15.85
CA ARG A 189 15.15 6.94 -16.21
C ARG A 189 14.89 6.92 -17.70
N SER A 190 15.91 7.04 -18.54
CA SER A 190 15.77 6.88 -20.00
C SER A 190 15.36 5.47 -20.40
N ILE A 191 15.83 4.44 -19.69
CA ILE A 191 15.52 3.03 -20.00
C ILE A 191 14.05 2.71 -19.73
N LEU A 192 13.50 3.14 -18.58
CA LEU A 192 12.08 2.90 -18.27
C LEU A 192 11.11 3.73 -19.12
N HIS A 193 11.55 4.89 -19.62
CA HIS A 193 10.69 5.75 -20.45
C HIS A 193 10.61 5.27 -21.92
N GLN A 194 11.49 4.35 -22.34
CA GLN A 194 11.52 3.83 -23.71
C GLN A 194 10.57 2.64 -23.94
N GLU A 195 10.17 1.91 -22.90
CA GLU A 195 9.24 0.77 -23.02
C GLU A 195 7.75 1.14 -22.88
N GLY A 196 7.42 2.37 -22.45
CA GLY A 196 6.03 2.84 -22.35
C GLY A 196 5.32 3.10 -23.68
N HIS A 197 5.98 2.88 -24.82
CA HIS A 197 5.44 3.13 -26.16
C HIS A 197 5.25 1.88 -27.03
N ARG A 198 5.41 0.68 -26.47
CA ARG A 198 5.05 -0.58 -27.15
C ARG A 198 4.18 -1.48 -26.28
N VAL A 199 2.93 -1.04 -26.09
CA VAL A 199 1.76 -1.92 -25.98
C VAL A 199 0.66 -1.31 -26.84
#